data_AF-A0A8H6FAG7-F1
#
_entry.id   AF-A0A8H6FAG7-F1
#
_cell.length_a   1.000
_cell.length_b   1.000
_cell.length_c   1.000
_cell.angle_alpha   90.00
_cell.angle_beta   90.00
_cell.angle_gamma   90.00
#
_symmetry.space_group_name_H-M   'P 1'
#
loop_
_entity.id
_entity.type
_entity.pdbx_description
1 polymer ?
#
loop_
_entity_poly.entity_id
_entity_poly.type
_entity_poly.pdbx_seq_one_letter_code
_entity_poly.pdbx_strand_id
1 'polypeptide(L)'
;MSSSQRSRSAPSGDRRPASESDNVQSPGLLTPTRWHTSRGRQPQHRNESPRPSREAGKATTQGPASVTNSNSSVVTSEAGQDSEHTAATHSSSGSGGESPWLRKTLLTLDGGGVRGFSSLLILRALMMEIATLEQAESQAHNSVHPLQPRLRRPVRMQQNRTDTLRKDESPEQKQGPVFGPANTSSLFLPAHYFDYIAGTSTGGLIAIMLGRLHMTVDECLDAYENLADHVFGHPRQFHIRKPPWIPQDKYDHLRLEKVIKDIVKQRSPKGHNSTEFRQPNEDMCRTIVIAWQKLNVTGTRIPHLFRSYHHPKSTPDDILERNPGRPDNYQIWQVGRATSAAPFYFKTVRLEEEDEKSEYVDGGFGANNPTEEAYRSVKQLSNNNPRTVQILVSIGTGKNLEADPNPSAGYRLYMAYANTAAKWATQSEATHHTILDATRTFAEYFRLNVEHGIGKMKLDAWKGKKGCETLELIRTKTQEYLDSPDGQQQISHSARQLVNVRKARSSPEYIDRWERFCHGVEYACCVPTCLDGRDKRYEDRQALRRHVQESHASECNRLEFWLNDGKRFPEETTS
;
A
#
# COMPACT_ATOMS: atom_id res chain seq x y z
N MET A 1 19.10 -79.23 -8.57
CA MET A 1 18.13 -79.53 -9.64
C MET A 1 17.77 -78.20 -10.29
N SER A 2 18.40 -77.82 -11.41
CA SER A 2 18.15 -78.27 -12.80
C SER A 2 17.02 -77.43 -13.44
N SER A 3 17.34 -76.42 -14.26
CA SER A 3 17.49 -76.50 -15.75
C SER A 3 16.13 -76.54 -16.49
N SER A 4 15.98 -76.13 -17.75
CA SER A 4 16.96 -75.91 -18.83
C SER A 4 16.48 -74.86 -19.88
N GLN A 5 17.40 -74.44 -20.76
CA GLN A 5 17.12 -73.65 -21.97
C GLN A 5 16.44 -74.48 -23.09
N ARG A 6 15.80 -73.79 -24.06
CA ARG A 6 15.86 -73.94 -25.55
C ARG A 6 14.61 -73.27 -26.17
N SER A 7 14.59 -72.44 -27.22
CA SER A 7 15.45 -72.09 -28.39
C SER A 7 15.06 -72.76 -29.72
N ARG A 8 14.63 -71.94 -30.71
CA ARG A 8 14.48 -72.13 -32.19
C ARG A 8 13.42 -71.10 -32.67
N SER A 9 13.42 -70.52 -33.87
CA SER A 9 14.39 -70.53 -34.99
C SER A 9 14.13 -69.35 -35.96
N ALA A 10 15.14 -68.92 -36.73
CA ALA A 10 15.06 -67.93 -37.83
C ALA A 10 14.78 -68.64 -39.20
N PRO A 11 15.01 -68.11 -40.45
CA PRO A 11 15.96 -67.08 -40.96
C PRO A 11 15.21 -65.79 -41.44
N SER A 12 15.55 -64.95 -42.44
CA SER A 12 16.62 -64.85 -43.48
C SER A 12 16.74 -63.42 -44.05
N GLY A 13 17.87 -63.06 -44.69
CA GLY A 13 18.10 -61.81 -45.47
C GLY A 13 18.96 -60.78 -44.70
N ASP A 14 20.28 -60.60 -44.89
CA ASP A 14 21.19 -60.77 -46.06
C ASP A 14 20.95 -59.67 -47.12
N ARG A 15 21.86 -58.74 -47.50
CA ARG A 15 23.34 -58.56 -47.40
C ARG A 15 23.70 -57.07 -47.10
N ARG A 16 24.76 -56.64 -46.36
CA ARG A 16 26.25 -56.76 -46.50
C ARG A 16 26.87 -55.97 -47.68
N PRO A 17 28.15 -55.49 -47.65
CA PRO A 17 29.12 -55.36 -46.52
C PRO A 17 30.10 -54.11 -46.54
N ALA A 18 30.94 -53.99 -45.48
CA ALA A 18 32.33 -53.42 -45.42
C ALA A 18 32.57 -51.90 -45.70
N SER A 19 33.67 -51.24 -45.27
CA SER A 19 34.89 -51.58 -44.47
C SER A 19 35.20 -50.38 -43.51
N GLU A 20 35.78 -50.52 -42.29
CA GLU A 20 37.22 -50.71 -41.94
C GLU A 20 38.21 -49.75 -42.66
N SER A 21 39.21 -49.10 -42.00
CA SER A 21 39.56 -49.00 -40.55
C SER A 21 40.56 -47.85 -40.20
N ASP A 22 40.67 -47.53 -38.90
CA ASP A 22 41.84 -47.06 -38.11
C ASP A 22 42.55 -45.67 -38.22
N ASN A 23 43.15 -45.34 -37.07
CA ASN A 23 44.30 -44.46 -36.76
C ASN A 23 44.19 -42.92 -36.56
N VAL A 24 44.10 -42.55 -35.27
CA VAL A 24 45.02 -41.65 -34.51
C VAL A 24 45.69 -40.46 -35.24
N GLN A 25 45.30 -39.23 -34.88
CA GLN A 25 46.23 -38.20 -34.34
C GLN A 25 45.49 -36.96 -33.77
N SER A 26 46.16 -36.25 -32.86
CA SER A 26 45.93 -34.86 -32.43
C SER A 26 47.21 -34.07 -32.77
N PRO A 27 47.26 -32.72 -32.89
CA PRO A 27 46.40 -31.73 -32.20
C PRO A 27 45.99 -30.49 -33.04
N GLY A 28 45.40 -29.45 -32.41
CA GLY A 28 45.39 -28.08 -32.96
C GLY A 28 44.34 -27.14 -32.36
N LEU A 29 44.76 -26.00 -31.79
CA LEU A 29 43.88 -24.83 -31.58
C LEU A 29 43.97 -23.92 -32.82
N LEU A 30 42.84 -23.38 -33.28
CA LEU A 30 42.82 -22.23 -34.20
C LEU A 30 41.68 -21.24 -33.89
N THR A 31 41.83 -20.03 -34.44
CA THR A 31 41.13 -18.78 -34.09
C THR A 31 39.92 -18.49 -34.99
N PRO A 32 39.00 -17.59 -34.57
CA PRO A 32 37.77 -17.28 -35.32
C PRO A 32 38.00 -16.43 -36.58
N THR A 33 37.22 -16.71 -37.62
CA THR A 33 37.35 -16.12 -38.97
C THR A 33 36.64 -14.77 -39.13
N ARG A 34 37.23 -13.85 -39.93
CA ARG A 34 36.60 -12.59 -40.38
C ARG A 34 36.01 -12.71 -41.78
N TRP A 35 34.81 -12.16 -41.98
CA TRP A 35 34.26 -11.65 -43.25
C TRP A 35 33.23 -10.54 -42.93
N HIS A 36 33.04 -9.45 -43.70
CA HIS A 36 33.94 -8.70 -44.59
C HIS A 36 33.38 -7.25 -44.73
N THR A 37 34.12 -6.27 -45.26
CA THR A 37 33.72 -4.83 -45.22
C THR A 37 33.81 -4.07 -46.56
N SER A 38 32.84 -3.18 -46.81
CA SER A 38 32.90 -2.05 -47.75
C SER A 38 32.40 -0.77 -47.03
N ARG A 39 33.30 0.13 -46.59
CA ARG A 39 33.86 1.30 -47.31
C ARG A 39 32.83 2.40 -47.65
N GLY A 40 32.88 3.53 -46.91
CA GLY A 40 31.99 4.69 -47.10
C GLY A 40 32.41 6.04 -46.47
N ARG A 41 33.72 6.31 -46.28
CA ARG A 41 34.40 7.59 -45.92
C ARG A 41 33.75 8.59 -44.92
N GLN A 42 34.47 8.86 -43.81
CA GLN A 42 34.52 10.19 -43.16
C GLN A 42 35.41 11.17 -43.96
N PRO A 43 35.46 12.47 -43.59
CA PRO A 43 36.52 12.98 -42.68
C PRO A 43 35.95 13.67 -41.40
N GLN A 44 36.49 13.47 -40.18
CA GLN A 44 37.73 14.04 -39.55
C GLN A 44 37.59 15.51 -39.08
N HIS A 45 38.15 15.96 -37.93
CA HIS A 45 38.88 15.27 -36.85
C HIS A 45 38.99 16.14 -35.57
N ARG A 46 39.26 15.50 -34.41
CA ARG A 46 40.12 15.92 -33.25
C ARG A 46 39.83 17.29 -32.58
N ASN A 47 39.48 17.35 -31.28
CA ASN A 47 40.22 17.02 -30.04
C ASN A 47 40.80 18.30 -29.41
N GLU A 48 40.54 18.54 -28.12
CA GLU A 48 41.56 18.42 -27.07
C GLU A 48 40.95 18.58 -25.66
N SER A 49 41.76 18.38 -24.63
CA SER A 49 41.40 18.62 -23.23
C SER A 49 42.64 19.07 -22.46
N PRO A 50 42.48 19.98 -21.48
CA PRO A 50 43.15 19.71 -20.22
C PRO A 50 42.30 20.03 -18.98
N ARG A 51 42.77 19.52 -17.83
CA ARG A 51 42.41 19.94 -16.46
C ARG A 51 43.57 20.82 -15.89
N PRO A 52 43.62 21.14 -14.58
CA PRO A 52 42.80 22.13 -13.88
C PRO A 52 43.68 23.16 -13.13
N SER A 53 43.07 24.14 -12.46
CA SER A 53 43.77 25.05 -11.53
C SER A 53 42.93 25.41 -10.30
N ARG A 54 43.57 26.02 -9.29
CA ARG A 54 43.07 26.27 -7.92
C ARG A 54 42.73 27.75 -7.69
N GLU A 55 42.33 28.04 -6.45
CA GLU A 55 42.31 29.35 -5.75
C GLU A 55 41.07 30.24 -5.98
N ALA A 56 40.78 31.24 -5.14
CA ALA A 56 40.76 31.33 -3.66
C ALA A 56 40.22 32.74 -3.28
N GLY A 57 39.44 32.86 -2.20
CA GLY A 57 38.84 34.13 -1.73
C GLY A 57 37.32 33.96 -1.54
N LYS A 58 36.64 34.50 -0.52
CA LYS A 58 36.75 35.78 0.22
C LYS A 58 36.54 37.03 -0.67
N ALA A 59 35.63 37.95 -0.36
CA ALA A 59 34.59 37.94 0.68
C ALA A 59 33.51 39.03 0.46
N THR A 60 32.44 38.96 1.27
CA THR A 60 31.66 40.09 1.86
C THR A 60 30.84 41.06 0.98
N THR A 61 29.57 41.17 1.40
CA THR A 61 28.75 42.38 1.64
C THR A 61 28.00 43.13 0.52
N GLN A 62 26.84 43.66 0.93
CA GLN A 62 26.06 44.80 0.39
C GLN A 62 25.32 44.62 -0.94
N GLY A 63 23.98 44.56 -0.85
CA GLY A 63 23.10 45.41 -1.68
C GLY A 63 22.79 46.71 -0.92
N PRO A 64 21.67 47.42 -1.17
CA PRO A 64 20.63 47.16 -2.18
C PRO A 64 20.43 48.34 -3.17
N ALA A 65 19.69 48.11 -4.26
CA ALA A 65 19.05 49.19 -5.02
C ALA A 65 17.81 48.69 -5.76
N SER A 66 16.66 49.31 -5.50
CA SER A 66 15.46 49.17 -6.32
C SER A 66 15.52 50.11 -7.52
N VAL A 67 15.26 49.62 -8.73
CA VAL A 67 14.92 50.47 -9.88
C VAL A 67 13.58 50.01 -10.42
N THR A 68 12.55 50.82 -10.21
CA THR A 68 11.28 50.71 -10.93
C THR A 68 11.50 51.10 -12.39
N ASN A 69 10.97 50.32 -13.32
CA ASN A 69 10.65 50.90 -14.63
C ASN A 69 9.40 50.24 -15.22
N SER A 70 8.35 51.04 -15.38
CA SER A 70 7.18 50.71 -16.15
C SER A 70 7.49 50.79 -17.64
N ASN A 71 6.97 49.86 -18.44
CA ASN A 71 6.36 50.26 -19.72
C ASN A 71 5.37 49.22 -20.20
N SER A 72 4.24 49.73 -20.71
CA SER A 72 3.17 48.96 -21.33
C SER A 72 3.37 48.88 -22.83
N SER A 73 3.12 47.71 -23.43
CA SER A 73 2.78 47.60 -24.85
C SER A 73 1.67 46.57 -25.03
N VAL A 74 0.60 46.98 -25.72
CA VAL A 74 -0.53 46.12 -26.07
C VAL A 74 -0.31 45.61 -27.49
N VAL A 75 -0.40 44.29 -27.68
CA VAL A 75 -0.63 43.65 -28.98
C VAL A 75 -1.70 42.60 -28.78
N THR A 76 -2.64 42.52 -29.71
CA THR A 76 -3.82 41.66 -29.65
C THR A 76 -3.69 40.45 -30.56
N SER A 77 -4.40 39.36 -30.22
CA SER A 77 -5.00 38.36 -31.15
C SER A 77 -4.03 37.46 -31.96
N GLU A 78 -4.30 36.18 -32.26
CA GLU A 78 -5.52 35.36 -32.17
C GLU A 78 -5.29 33.93 -31.62
N ALA A 79 -6.39 33.33 -31.15
CA ALA A 79 -6.77 31.92 -31.09
C ALA A 79 -5.71 30.77 -31.14
N GLY A 80 -5.69 29.99 -30.05
CA GLY A 80 -5.41 28.55 -30.05
C GLY A 80 -6.27 27.88 -28.98
N GLN A 81 -7.03 26.84 -29.32
CA GLN A 81 -7.94 26.16 -28.38
C GLN A 81 -7.27 24.93 -27.75
N ASP A 82 -7.08 24.96 -26.44
CA ASP A 82 -6.89 23.77 -25.61
C ASP A 82 -7.59 23.97 -24.27
N SER A 83 -8.12 22.89 -23.68
CA SER A 83 -9.05 22.95 -22.54
C SER A 83 -8.41 22.53 -21.22
N GLU A 84 -7.75 23.47 -20.56
CA GLU A 84 -7.20 23.25 -19.22
C GLU A 84 -8.29 23.24 -18.14
N HIS A 85 -8.32 22.17 -17.34
CA HIS A 85 -9.09 22.11 -16.08
C HIS A 85 -8.47 23.06 -15.05
N THR A 86 -8.90 24.33 -15.06
CA THR A 86 -8.44 25.34 -14.12
C THR A 86 -9.00 25.09 -12.71
N ALA A 87 -8.10 24.92 -11.74
CA ALA A 87 -8.47 24.79 -10.34
C ALA A 87 -9.04 26.12 -9.81
N ALA A 88 -10.29 26.09 -9.35
CA ALA A 88 -11.01 27.28 -8.90
C ALA A 88 -10.41 27.88 -7.60
N THR A 89 -9.60 28.92 -7.73
CA THR A 89 -9.07 29.72 -6.63
C THR A 89 -10.15 30.63 -6.05
N HIS A 90 -10.97 30.10 -5.13
CA HIS A 90 -11.93 30.89 -4.37
C HIS A 90 -11.23 31.88 -3.41
N SER A 91 -11.05 33.11 -3.87
CA SER A 91 -10.68 34.26 -3.05
C SER A 91 -11.83 34.69 -2.15
N SER A 92 -11.93 34.08 -0.96
CA SER A 92 -12.80 34.54 0.12
C SER A 92 -12.00 35.27 1.20
N SER A 93 -12.48 36.43 1.63
CA SER A 93 -11.82 37.31 2.61
C SER A 93 -12.09 36.86 4.05
N GLY A 94 -11.60 35.67 4.40
CA GLY A 94 -11.50 35.18 5.78
C GLY A 94 -10.13 35.48 6.41
N SER A 95 -10.02 35.38 7.73
CA SER A 95 -8.73 35.49 8.44
C SER A 95 -7.77 34.38 7.97
N GLY A 96 -6.65 34.78 7.35
CA GLY A 96 -5.81 33.91 6.51
C GLY A 96 -5.11 32.75 7.23
N GLY A 97 -5.82 31.65 7.44
CA GLY A 97 -5.26 30.34 7.75
C GLY A 97 -5.01 29.49 6.49
N GLU A 98 -4.06 28.56 6.56
CA GLU A 98 -3.88 27.53 5.52
C GLU A 98 -5.04 26.51 5.62
N SER A 99 -5.68 26.17 4.49
CA SER A 99 -6.83 25.26 4.50
C SER A 99 -6.42 23.87 5.04
N PRO A 100 -7.19 23.26 5.97
CA PRO A 100 -6.82 21.99 6.63
C PRO A 100 -6.80 20.78 5.69
N TRP A 101 -7.13 20.97 4.42
CA TRP A 101 -7.08 19.98 3.34
C TRP A 101 -5.87 20.11 2.41
N LEU A 102 -5.12 21.22 2.48
CA LEU A 102 -3.97 21.43 1.60
C LEU A 102 -2.84 20.46 1.94
N ARG A 103 -2.48 20.38 3.22
CA ARG A 103 -1.47 19.45 3.74
C ARG A 103 -2.09 18.09 4.10
N LYS A 104 -1.27 17.04 4.04
CA LYS A 104 -1.67 15.64 3.96
C LYS A 104 -1.18 14.79 5.14
N THR A 105 -1.90 13.72 5.38
CA THR A 105 -1.68 12.74 6.44
C THR A 105 -1.41 11.36 5.81
N LEU A 106 -0.32 10.70 6.23
CA LEU A 106 0.18 9.48 5.60
C LEU A 106 0.47 8.40 6.65
N LEU A 107 -0.20 7.24 6.52
CA LEU A 107 0.10 6.02 7.28
C LEU A 107 0.94 5.08 6.39
N THR A 108 2.05 4.57 6.92
CA THR A 108 2.92 3.61 6.22
C THR A 108 3.13 2.35 7.05
N LEU A 109 3.03 1.19 6.40
CA LEU A 109 2.98 -0.12 7.06
C LEU A 109 4.07 -1.05 6.51
N ASP A 110 5.03 -1.43 7.37
CA ASP A 110 6.16 -2.29 7.01
C ASP A 110 5.72 -3.71 6.60
N GLY A 111 6.50 -4.32 5.71
CA GLY A 111 6.48 -5.77 5.49
C GLY A 111 7.03 -6.54 6.69
N GLY A 112 6.53 -7.75 6.94
CA GLY A 112 7.00 -8.58 8.06
C GLY A 112 6.40 -9.96 8.24
N GLY A 113 5.56 -10.46 7.32
CA GLY A 113 4.85 -11.72 7.55
C GLY A 113 3.95 -11.61 8.78
N VAL A 114 3.78 -12.70 9.53
CA VAL A 114 2.96 -12.78 10.77
C VAL A 114 3.19 -11.63 11.76
N ARG A 115 4.40 -11.04 11.77
CA ARG A 115 4.76 -9.89 12.62
C ARG A 115 3.95 -8.63 12.31
N GLY A 116 3.31 -8.53 11.13
CA GLY A 116 2.34 -7.48 10.79
C GLY A 116 1.14 -7.41 11.73
N PHE A 117 0.88 -8.49 12.49
CA PHE A 117 -0.07 -8.49 13.60
C PHE A 117 0.33 -7.48 14.70
N SER A 118 1.62 -7.27 14.96
CA SER A 118 2.10 -6.21 15.86
C SER A 118 1.71 -4.82 15.35
N SER A 119 1.84 -4.59 14.04
CA SER A 119 1.50 -3.30 13.41
C SER A 119 0.01 -2.99 13.53
N LEU A 120 -0.85 -4.01 13.43
CA LEU A 120 -2.29 -3.89 13.70
C LEU A 120 -2.59 -3.61 15.18
N LEU A 121 -1.89 -4.26 16.12
CA LEU A 121 -2.05 -3.99 17.57
C LEU A 121 -1.62 -2.56 17.94
N ILE A 122 -0.51 -2.06 17.38
CA ILE A 122 -0.08 -0.67 17.52
C ILE A 122 -1.13 0.29 16.96
N LEU A 123 -1.61 0.04 15.74
CA LEU A 123 -2.64 0.88 15.12
C LEU A 123 -3.96 0.83 15.90
N ARG A 124 -4.28 -0.31 16.54
CA ARG A 124 -5.44 -0.44 17.43
C ARG A 124 -5.32 0.49 18.64
N ALA A 125 -4.15 0.54 19.28
CA ALA A 125 -3.89 1.47 20.37
C ALA A 125 -4.03 2.94 19.92
N LEU A 126 -3.49 3.29 18.75
CA LEU A 126 -3.66 4.63 18.16
C LEU A 126 -5.14 4.97 17.91
N MET A 127 -5.92 4.05 17.33
CA MET A 127 -7.35 4.29 17.09
C MET A 127 -8.20 4.30 18.37
N MET A 128 -7.78 3.62 19.45
CA MET A 128 -8.44 3.70 20.77
C MET A 128 -8.16 5.05 21.47
N GLU A 129 -6.93 5.56 21.41
CA GLU A 129 -6.58 6.90 21.90
C GLU A 129 -7.35 7.99 21.11
N ILE A 130 -7.37 7.89 19.78
CA ILE A 130 -8.20 8.75 18.90
C ILE A 130 -9.68 8.72 19.33
N ALA A 131 -10.26 7.53 19.50
CA ALA A 131 -11.66 7.40 19.92
C ALA A 131 -11.93 7.99 21.32
N THR A 132 -10.93 7.98 22.21
CA THR A 132 -11.01 8.56 23.56
C THR A 132 -10.99 10.09 23.51
N LEU A 133 -10.09 10.68 22.72
CA LEU A 133 -9.98 12.13 22.51
C LEU A 133 -11.22 12.71 21.81
N GLU A 134 -11.78 11.98 20.84
CA GLU A 134 -13.02 12.37 20.16
C GLU A 134 -14.22 12.36 21.14
N GLN A 135 -14.35 11.32 21.97
CA GLN A 135 -15.43 11.22 22.96
C GLN A 135 -15.34 12.29 24.06
N ALA A 136 -14.14 12.55 24.59
CA ALA A 136 -13.93 13.53 25.65
C ALA A 136 -14.38 14.94 25.23
N GLU A 137 -14.10 15.34 23.99
CA GLU A 137 -14.52 16.65 23.47
C GLU A 137 -15.95 16.67 22.90
N SER A 138 -16.48 15.55 22.40
CA SER A 138 -17.90 15.46 22.02
C SER A 138 -18.86 15.60 23.21
N GLN A 139 -18.39 15.42 24.44
CA GLN A 139 -19.16 15.74 25.66
C GLN A 139 -19.06 17.23 26.05
N ALA A 140 -18.05 17.95 25.58
CA ALA A 140 -17.84 19.38 25.86
C ALA A 140 -18.50 20.29 24.80
N HIS A 141 -18.54 19.83 23.54
CA HIS A 141 -19.14 20.55 22.42
C HIS A 141 -19.96 19.61 21.53
N ASN A 142 -21.12 20.08 21.05
CA ASN A 142 -22.02 19.36 20.13
C ASN A 142 -21.40 19.17 18.72
N SER A 143 -20.30 18.44 18.64
CA SER A 143 -19.47 18.27 17.44
C SER A 143 -20.03 17.19 16.50
N VAL A 144 -19.86 17.40 15.19
CA VAL A 144 -20.36 16.45 14.18
C VAL A 144 -19.52 15.17 14.22
N HIS A 145 -20.16 14.07 14.61
CA HIS A 145 -19.56 12.75 14.62
C HIS A 145 -19.38 12.22 13.17
N PRO A 146 -18.24 11.57 12.81
CA PRO A 146 -17.97 11.15 11.42
C PRO A 146 -19.04 10.27 10.79
N LEU A 147 -19.68 9.43 11.60
CA LEU A 147 -20.83 8.60 11.25
C LEU A 147 -22.05 9.08 12.04
N GLN A 148 -22.91 9.91 11.43
CA GLN A 148 -24.27 10.00 11.97
C GLN A 148 -24.92 8.60 11.87
N PRO A 149 -25.79 8.16 12.81
CA PRO A 149 -26.04 6.72 13.02
C PRO A 149 -26.84 5.94 11.95
N ARG A 150 -26.93 6.45 10.71
CA ARG A 150 -27.72 5.84 9.63
C ARG A 150 -27.00 4.72 8.87
N LEU A 151 -25.68 4.80 8.69
CA LEU A 151 -24.92 3.88 7.84
C LEU A 151 -23.77 3.20 8.60
N ARG A 152 -24.09 2.06 9.23
CA ARG A 152 -23.27 0.82 9.37
C ARG A 152 -23.88 -0.10 10.43
N ARG A 153 -24.51 -1.20 10.00
CA ARG A 153 -24.84 -2.32 10.91
C ARG A 153 -23.57 -3.17 11.11
N PRO A 154 -23.17 -3.51 12.35
CA PRO A 154 -22.03 -4.40 12.58
C PRO A 154 -22.23 -5.75 11.91
N VAL A 155 -21.29 -6.15 11.03
CA VAL A 155 -21.32 -7.47 10.38
C VAL A 155 -20.88 -8.52 11.39
N ARG A 156 -21.85 -9.05 12.14
CA ARG A 156 -21.64 -10.11 13.13
C ARG A 156 -21.09 -11.35 12.43
N MET A 157 -19.79 -11.62 12.57
CA MET A 157 -19.19 -12.86 12.08
C MET A 157 -19.94 -14.07 12.65
N GLN A 158 -20.55 -14.86 11.78
CA GLN A 158 -21.13 -16.14 12.14
C GLN A 158 -20.00 -17.16 12.34
N GLN A 159 -19.55 -17.33 13.58
CA GLN A 159 -18.80 -18.52 13.96
C GLN A 159 -19.72 -19.73 13.75
N ASN A 160 -19.47 -20.50 12.68
CA ASN A 160 -20.09 -21.81 12.48
C ASN A 160 -19.58 -22.80 13.53
N ARG A 161 -20.11 -22.70 14.76
CA ARG A 161 -19.98 -23.72 15.80
C ARG A 161 -21.00 -24.81 15.53
N THR A 162 -20.51 -25.98 15.15
CA THR A 162 -21.31 -27.21 15.16
C THR A 162 -21.44 -27.69 16.61
N ASP A 163 -22.52 -27.30 17.29
CA ASP A 163 -22.78 -27.75 18.65
C ASP A 163 -23.03 -29.26 18.70
N THR A 164 -22.12 -29.98 19.36
CA THR A 164 -22.28 -31.40 19.72
C THR A 164 -21.92 -31.60 21.19
N LEU A 165 -22.89 -31.24 22.03
CA LEU A 165 -23.16 -31.79 23.37
C LEU A 165 -21.96 -32.37 24.14
N ARG A 166 -21.38 -31.58 25.04
CA ARG A 166 -21.00 -32.06 26.39
C ARG A 166 -21.47 -31.06 27.45
N LYS A 167 -22.05 -31.61 28.52
CA LYS A 167 -22.32 -30.90 29.78
C LYS A 167 -21.10 -31.06 30.70
N ASP A 168 -21.24 -30.47 31.89
CA ASP A 168 -20.46 -30.74 33.10
C ASP A 168 -19.04 -30.19 33.12
N GLU A 169 -18.90 -28.95 33.62
CA GLU A 169 -17.89 -28.56 34.62
C GLU A 169 -18.30 -27.24 35.31
N SER A 170 -17.79 -27.00 36.52
CA SER A 170 -18.31 -26.00 37.48
C SER A 170 -17.68 -24.60 37.38
N PRO A 171 -18.36 -23.53 37.87
CA PRO A 171 -17.93 -22.14 37.64
C PRO A 171 -16.88 -21.66 38.65
N GLU A 172 -15.59 -21.89 38.37
CA GLU A 172 -14.49 -21.22 39.07
C GLU A 172 -13.84 -20.09 38.24
N GLN A 173 -13.17 -19.19 38.95
CA GLN A 173 -12.89 -17.81 38.52
C GLN A 173 -11.93 -17.72 37.32
N LYS A 174 -12.37 -17.05 36.26
CA LYS A 174 -11.50 -16.42 35.24
C LYS A 174 -11.88 -14.97 35.00
N GLN A 175 -11.43 -14.09 35.90
CA GLN A 175 -11.40 -12.65 35.64
C GLN A 175 -10.28 -12.35 34.62
N GLY A 176 -10.59 -12.49 33.33
CA GLY A 176 -9.85 -11.79 32.29
C GLY A 176 -10.12 -10.28 32.37
N PRO A 177 -9.31 -9.43 31.71
CA PRO A 177 -9.54 -7.98 31.71
C PRO A 177 -10.94 -7.65 31.19
N VAL A 178 -11.67 -6.80 31.95
CA VAL A 178 -13.07 -6.48 31.67
C VAL A 178 -13.15 -5.56 30.47
N PHE A 179 -13.52 -6.12 29.31
CA PHE A 179 -13.77 -5.34 28.10
C PHE A 179 -14.97 -4.39 28.30
N GLY A 180 -14.77 -3.11 27.96
CA GLY A 180 -15.79 -2.07 28.05
C GLY A 180 -16.96 -2.25 27.06
N PRO A 181 -18.02 -1.43 27.20
CA PRO A 181 -19.26 -1.61 26.45
C PRO A 181 -19.11 -1.35 24.95
N ALA A 182 -19.58 -2.31 24.14
CA ALA A 182 -20.04 -2.14 22.75
C ALA A 182 -19.17 -1.31 21.78
N ASN A 183 -17.85 -1.49 21.83
CA ASN A 183 -16.90 -1.24 20.73
C ASN A 183 -17.00 0.10 19.97
N THR A 184 -16.95 1.23 20.69
CA THR A 184 -16.90 2.59 20.08
C THR A 184 -15.74 2.81 19.11
N SER A 185 -14.69 1.97 19.15
CA SER A 185 -13.60 1.96 18.16
C SER A 185 -14.10 1.77 16.73
N SER A 186 -15.23 1.08 16.52
CA SER A 186 -15.73 0.80 15.17
C SER A 186 -16.28 2.02 14.42
N LEU A 187 -16.39 3.16 15.10
CA LEU A 187 -16.90 4.42 14.55
C LEU A 187 -15.79 5.28 13.91
N PHE A 188 -14.53 5.01 14.26
CA PHE A 188 -13.37 5.77 13.82
C PHE A 188 -12.47 4.86 12.97
N LEU A 189 -12.57 5.00 11.65
CA LEU A 189 -11.76 4.24 10.69
C LEU A 189 -10.40 4.93 10.49
N PRO A 190 -9.29 4.20 10.28
CA PRO A 190 -8.02 4.82 9.86
C PRO A 190 -8.18 5.68 8.58
N ALA A 191 -9.04 5.27 7.65
CA ALA A 191 -9.43 6.03 6.46
C ALA A 191 -10.09 7.40 6.75
N HIS A 192 -10.50 7.70 8.00
CA HIS A 192 -10.97 9.02 8.41
C HIS A 192 -9.83 9.97 8.83
N TYR A 193 -8.63 9.45 9.14
CA TYR A 193 -7.51 10.22 9.71
C TYR A 193 -6.28 10.26 8.81
N PHE A 194 -6.24 9.46 7.74
CA PHE A 194 -5.14 9.40 6.78
C PHE A 194 -5.63 9.66 5.36
N ASP A 195 -5.08 10.68 4.68
CA ASP A 195 -5.28 10.93 3.25
C ASP A 195 -4.71 9.77 2.41
N TYR A 196 -3.62 9.16 2.89
CA TYR A 196 -2.92 8.06 2.24
C TYR A 196 -2.61 6.93 3.23
N ILE A 197 -2.92 5.69 2.85
CA ILE A 197 -2.45 4.48 3.54
C ILE A 197 -1.60 3.66 2.58
N ALA A 198 -0.32 3.48 2.92
CA ALA A 198 0.69 2.82 2.10
C ALA A 198 1.26 1.56 2.77
N GLY A 199 1.51 0.50 1.99
CA GLY A 199 1.96 -0.78 2.54
C GLY A 199 2.82 -1.64 1.62
N THR A 200 3.76 -2.36 2.23
CA THR A 200 4.58 -3.41 1.59
C THR A 200 4.23 -4.78 2.16
N SER A 201 4.15 -5.82 1.33
CA SER A 201 3.93 -7.22 1.74
C SER A 201 2.64 -7.35 2.58
N THR A 202 2.74 -7.94 3.77
CA THR A 202 1.67 -7.97 4.77
C THR A 202 1.15 -6.58 5.17
N GLY A 203 2.01 -5.55 5.20
CA GLY A 203 1.58 -4.16 5.36
C GLY A 203 0.73 -3.67 4.18
N GLY A 204 0.99 -4.16 2.96
CA GLY A 204 0.18 -3.91 1.77
C GLY A 204 -1.21 -4.57 1.83
N LEU A 205 -1.29 -5.78 2.39
CA LEU A 205 -2.59 -6.43 2.69
C LEU A 205 -3.39 -5.65 3.73
N ILE A 206 -2.73 -5.10 4.76
CA ILE A 206 -3.36 -4.26 5.77
C ILE A 206 -3.80 -2.92 5.15
N ALA A 207 -2.98 -2.29 4.30
CA ALA A 207 -3.34 -1.07 3.57
C ALA A 207 -4.58 -1.27 2.69
N ILE A 208 -4.69 -2.41 2.00
CA ILE A 208 -5.91 -2.82 1.27
C ILE A 208 -7.14 -2.87 2.20
N MET A 209 -7.04 -3.55 3.34
CA MET A 209 -8.17 -3.73 4.25
C MET A 209 -8.64 -2.41 4.89
N LEU A 210 -7.71 -1.57 5.33
CA LEU A 210 -8.02 -0.32 6.03
C LEU A 210 -8.39 0.81 5.06
N GLY A 211 -7.57 1.02 4.02
CA GLY A 211 -7.72 2.12 3.07
C GLY A 211 -8.75 1.81 1.99
N ARG A 212 -8.58 0.69 1.25
CA ARG A 212 -9.42 0.42 0.06
C ARG A 212 -10.73 -0.31 0.37
N LEU A 213 -10.82 -1.02 1.50
CA LEU A 213 -12.03 -1.71 1.98
C LEU A 213 -12.68 -1.07 3.22
N HIS A 214 -12.17 0.07 3.71
CA HIS A 214 -12.73 0.86 4.82
C HIS A 214 -13.09 0.02 6.07
N MET A 215 -12.23 -0.96 6.42
CA MET A 215 -12.38 -1.81 7.59
C MET A 215 -11.88 -1.10 8.86
N THR A 216 -12.50 -1.42 10.00
CA THR A 216 -11.97 -1.07 11.32
C THR A 216 -10.70 -1.88 11.62
N VAL A 217 -9.91 -1.44 12.60
CA VAL A 217 -8.70 -2.19 12.99
C VAL A 217 -9.06 -3.55 13.62
N ASP A 218 -10.17 -3.63 14.37
CA ASP A 218 -10.68 -4.88 14.95
C ASP A 218 -11.03 -5.90 13.85
N GLU A 219 -11.80 -5.50 12.83
CA GLU A 219 -12.15 -6.37 11.70
C GLU A 219 -10.91 -6.75 10.86
N CYS A 220 -9.91 -5.87 10.80
CA CYS A 220 -8.65 -6.12 10.12
C CYS A 220 -7.78 -7.14 10.90
N LEU A 221 -7.77 -7.10 12.24
CA LEU A 221 -7.17 -8.11 13.11
C LEU A 221 -7.82 -9.49 12.91
N ASP A 222 -9.15 -9.58 12.95
CA ASP A 222 -9.88 -10.84 12.73
C ASP A 222 -9.59 -11.44 11.35
N ALA A 223 -9.63 -10.61 10.30
CA ALA A 223 -9.29 -11.02 8.94
C ALA A 223 -7.82 -11.45 8.80
N TYR A 224 -6.91 -10.82 9.53
CA TYR A 224 -5.49 -11.12 9.51
C TYR A 224 -5.13 -12.40 10.27
N GLU A 225 -5.71 -12.66 11.46
CA GLU A 225 -5.56 -13.96 12.15
C GLU A 225 -6.09 -15.10 11.28
N ASN A 226 -7.26 -14.91 10.65
CA ASN A 226 -7.84 -15.89 9.73
C ASN A 226 -6.95 -16.16 8.50
N LEU A 227 -6.35 -15.11 7.93
CA LEU A 227 -5.39 -15.22 6.82
C LEU A 227 -4.12 -15.97 7.26
N ALA A 228 -3.57 -15.61 8.42
CA ALA A 228 -2.37 -16.24 8.97
C ALA A 228 -2.57 -17.74 9.25
N ASP A 229 -3.74 -18.15 9.76
CA ASP A 229 -4.05 -19.58 9.98
C ASP A 229 -4.19 -20.35 8.66
N HIS A 230 -4.93 -19.80 7.69
CA HIS A 230 -5.14 -20.44 6.38
C HIS A 230 -3.88 -20.51 5.51
N VAL A 231 -2.92 -19.61 5.74
CA VAL A 231 -1.64 -19.52 5.02
C VAL A 231 -0.53 -20.20 5.82
N PHE A 232 -0.06 -19.61 6.92
CA PHE A 232 1.11 -20.07 7.66
C PHE A 232 0.86 -21.37 8.43
N GLY A 233 -0.39 -21.64 8.85
CA GLY A 233 -0.79 -22.93 9.43
C GLY A 233 -0.79 -24.11 8.46
N HIS A 234 -0.61 -23.86 7.15
CA HIS A 234 -0.71 -24.88 6.10
C HIS A 234 0.47 -24.86 5.10
N PRO A 235 1.72 -25.06 5.55
CA PRO A 235 2.87 -25.20 4.67
C PRO A 235 2.74 -26.48 3.81
N ARG A 236 3.21 -26.42 2.56
CA ARG A 236 3.24 -27.58 1.66
C ARG A 236 4.14 -28.67 2.24
N GLN A 237 3.64 -29.90 2.29
CA GLN A 237 4.45 -31.06 2.68
C GLN A 237 5.64 -31.22 1.71
N PHE A 238 6.77 -31.70 2.23
CA PHE A 238 8.00 -32.01 1.48
C PHE A 238 8.69 -30.84 0.72
N HIS A 239 8.33 -29.57 0.93
CA HIS A 239 8.97 -28.43 0.22
C HIS A 239 10.50 -28.35 0.37
N ILE A 240 11.08 -28.78 1.49
CA ILE A 240 12.54 -28.85 1.72
C ILE A 240 13.16 -30.20 1.25
N ARG A 241 12.33 -31.23 0.99
CA ARG A 241 12.76 -32.60 0.68
C ARG A 241 12.79 -32.93 -0.82
N LYS A 242 12.38 -32.01 -1.70
CA LYS A 242 12.52 -32.19 -3.15
C LYS A 242 13.94 -31.84 -3.61
N PRO A 243 14.46 -32.49 -4.66
CA PRO A 243 15.77 -32.14 -5.22
C PRO A 243 15.80 -30.69 -5.73
N PRO A 244 16.97 -30.02 -5.73
CA PRO A 244 17.06 -28.58 -6.02
C PRO A 244 16.66 -28.18 -7.46
N TRP A 245 16.52 -29.13 -8.38
CA TRP A 245 15.98 -28.90 -9.73
C TRP A 245 14.45 -28.93 -9.82
N ILE A 246 13.74 -29.21 -8.72
CA ILE A 246 12.27 -29.15 -8.63
C ILE A 246 11.88 -28.14 -7.53
N PRO A 247 12.09 -26.82 -7.75
CA PRO A 247 11.70 -25.81 -6.79
C PRO A 247 10.18 -25.82 -6.58
N GLN A 248 9.74 -25.79 -5.32
CA GLN A 248 8.34 -25.68 -4.94
C GLN A 248 8.21 -24.74 -3.75
N ASP A 249 7.36 -23.74 -3.89
CA ASP A 249 7.16 -22.70 -2.88
C ASP A 249 6.57 -23.28 -1.58
N LYS A 250 6.94 -22.70 -0.43
CA LYS A 250 6.54 -23.20 0.88
C LYS A 250 5.03 -23.20 1.10
N TYR A 251 4.29 -22.26 0.51
CA TYR A 251 2.85 -22.10 0.70
C TYR A 251 2.06 -22.19 -0.61
N ASP A 252 0.74 -22.28 -0.50
CA ASP A 252 -0.14 -22.24 -1.66
C ASP A 252 -0.65 -20.83 -1.93
N HIS A 253 -0.32 -20.29 -3.12
CA HIS A 253 -0.80 -18.98 -3.54
C HIS A 253 -2.33 -18.94 -3.67
N LEU A 254 -2.95 -20.07 -4.02
CA LEU A 254 -4.41 -20.20 -4.14
C LEU A 254 -5.13 -20.06 -2.79
N ARG A 255 -4.46 -20.36 -1.66
CA ARG A 255 -5.02 -20.14 -0.31
C ARG A 255 -5.06 -18.66 0.04
N LEU A 256 -3.94 -17.95 -0.16
CA LEU A 256 -3.86 -16.51 0.05
C LEU A 256 -4.82 -15.75 -0.89
N GLU A 257 -4.84 -16.12 -2.17
CA GLU A 257 -5.78 -15.59 -3.15
C GLU A 257 -7.24 -15.79 -2.72
N LYS A 258 -7.61 -17.02 -2.30
CA LYS A 258 -8.97 -17.30 -1.81
C LYS A 258 -9.31 -16.43 -0.61
N VAL A 259 -8.44 -16.31 0.39
CA VAL A 259 -8.73 -15.51 1.59
C VAL A 259 -8.92 -14.03 1.22
N ILE A 260 -8.10 -13.46 0.33
CA ILE A 260 -8.31 -12.06 -0.10
C ILE A 260 -9.63 -11.92 -0.87
N LYS A 261 -9.98 -12.87 -1.75
CA LYS A 261 -11.29 -12.89 -2.44
C LYS A 261 -12.46 -13.02 -1.47
N ASP A 262 -12.34 -13.84 -0.43
CA ASP A 262 -13.37 -14.01 0.60
C ASP A 262 -13.51 -12.76 1.48
N ILE A 263 -12.41 -12.03 1.78
CA ILE A 263 -12.43 -10.73 2.49
C ILE A 263 -13.13 -9.66 1.63
N VAL A 264 -12.75 -9.53 0.36
CA VAL A 264 -13.39 -8.57 -0.58
C VAL A 264 -14.88 -8.87 -0.70
N LYS A 265 -15.26 -10.14 -0.89
CA LYS A 265 -16.67 -10.58 -0.99
C LYS A 265 -17.49 -10.31 0.28
N GLN A 266 -16.87 -10.25 1.45
CA GLN A 266 -17.52 -9.86 2.72
C GLN A 266 -17.69 -8.35 2.88
N ARG A 267 -16.97 -7.54 2.09
CA ARG A 267 -16.99 -6.07 2.13
C ARG A 267 -17.75 -5.42 0.97
N SER A 268 -17.82 -6.08 -0.20
CA SER A 268 -18.65 -5.66 -1.33
C SER A 268 -20.15 -5.69 -0.96
N PRO A 269 -20.90 -4.57 -1.10
CA PRO A 269 -22.35 -4.58 -1.00
C PRO A 269 -22.99 -5.49 -2.05
N LYS A 270 -24.18 -6.03 -1.77
CA LYS A 270 -24.94 -6.84 -2.73
C LYS A 270 -25.34 -5.97 -3.94
N GLY A 271 -24.64 -6.14 -5.06
CA GLY A 271 -24.81 -5.32 -6.27
C GLY A 271 -23.66 -4.37 -6.57
N HIS A 272 -22.65 -4.26 -5.70
CA HIS A 272 -21.43 -3.48 -5.96
C HIS A 272 -20.18 -4.36 -5.91
N ASN A 273 -19.96 -5.07 -7.02
CA ASN A 273 -18.77 -5.88 -7.29
C ASN A 273 -17.54 -5.01 -7.63
N SER A 274 -17.24 -3.97 -6.83
CA SER A 274 -15.97 -3.23 -6.92
C SER A 274 -14.83 -4.10 -6.36
N THR A 275 -14.47 -5.14 -7.12
CA THR A 275 -13.31 -6.00 -6.86
C THR A 275 -12.01 -5.37 -7.37
N GLU A 276 -12.10 -4.26 -8.10
CA GLU A 276 -11.00 -3.46 -8.63
C GLU A 276 -10.24 -2.72 -7.51
N PHE A 277 -8.92 -2.56 -7.66
CA PHE A 277 -8.10 -1.83 -6.71
C PHE A 277 -8.17 -0.30 -6.87
N ARG A 278 -8.30 0.20 -8.12
CA ARG A 278 -8.64 1.60 -8.39
C ARG A 278 -9.94 2.00 -7.68
N GLN A 279 -10.07 3.25 -7.27
CA GLN A 279 -11.21 3.77 -6.50
C GLN A 279 -12.08 4.64 -7.43
N PRO A 280 -13.42 4.53 -7.36
CA PRO A 280 -14.30 5.34 -8.21
C PRO A 280 -14.32 6.82 -7.82
N ASN A 281 -13.96 7.14 -6.57
CA ASN A 281 -13.88 8.49 -6.04
C ASN A 281 -12.49 8.72 -5.42
N GLU A 282 -11.66 9.52 -6.07
CA GLU A 282 -10.28 9.79 -5.64
C GLU A 282 -10.17 10.87 -4.54
N ASP A 283 -11.28 11.47 -4.09
CA ASP A 283 -11.32 12.37 -2.94
C ASP A 283 -11.33 11.62 -1.60
N MET A 284 -11.49 10.29 -1.62
CA MET A 284 -11.47 9.42 -0.43
C MET A 284 -10.03 9.04 -0.02
N CYS A 285 -9.88 8.32 1.10
CA CYS A 285 -8.61 7.76 1.57
C CYS A 285 -7.90 6.94 0.46
N ARG A 286 -6.75 7.44 0.00
CA ARG A 286 -5.97 6.88 -1.10
C ARG A 286 -5.10 5.72 -0.62
N THR A 287 -5.06 4.63 -1.38
CA THR A 287 -4.29 3.43 -1.01
C THR A 287 -3.11 3.23 -1.96
N ILE A 288 -1.92 2.94 -1.39
CA ILE A 288 -0.69 2.62 -2.14
C ILE A 288 -0.21 1.24 -1.71
N VAL A 289 0.06 0.35 -2.66
CA VAL A 289 0.59 -0.99 -2.40
C VAL A 289 1.84 -1.22 -3.23
N ILE A 290 2.96 -1.55 -2.57
CA ILE A 290 4.27 -1.70 -3.22
C ILE A 290 4.58 -3.17 -3.54
N ALA A 291 5.00 -3.44 -4.76
CA ALA A 291 5.64 -4.68 -5.18
C ALA A 291 6.91 -4.38 -5.99
N TRP A 292 7.75 -5.38 -6.26
CA TRP A 292 8.86 -5.25 -7.21
C TRP A 292 8.46 -5.85 -8.55
N GLN A 293 8.21 -4.98 -9.54
CA GLN A 293 8.00 -5.36 -10.93
C GLN A 293 9.35 -5.66 -11.57
N LYS A 294 9.45 -6.78 -12.28
CA LYS A 294 10.59 -7.12 -13.13
C LYS A 294 10.34 -6.57 -14.53
N LEU A 295 11.19 -5.66 -14.98
CA LEU A 295 11.12 -5.06 -16.31
C LEU A 295 11.45 -6.10 -17.38
N ASN A 296 10.57 -6.26 -18.38
CA ASN A 296 10.74 -7.26 -19.45
C ASN A 296 11.97 -7.01 -20.32
N VAL A 297 12.33 -5.74 -20.57
CA VAL A 297 13.46 -5.34 -21.43
C VAL A 297 14.83 -5.60 -20.78
N THR A 298 14.98 -5.30 -19.49
CA THR A 298 16.28 -5.30 -18.80
C THR A 298 16.46 -6.44 -17.81
N GLY A 299 15.37 -7.11 -17.40
CA GLY A 299 15.37 -8.08 -16.30
C GLY A 299 15.56 -7.47 -14.90
N THR A 300 15.88 -6.17 -14.83
CA THR A 300 15.99 -5.40 -13.58
C THR A 300 14.65 -5.35 -12.86
N ARG A 301 14.68 -5.43 -11.53
CA ARG A 301 13.51 -5.16 -10.70
C ARG A 301 13.49 -3.71 -10.25
N ILE A 302 12.33 -3.07 -10.31
CA ILE A 302 12.09 -1.73 -9.74
C ILE A 302 10.86 -1.77 -8.81
N PRO A 303 10.73 -0.84 -7.86
CA PRO A 303 9.49 -0.64 -7.12
C PRO A 303 8.38 -0.24 -8.10
N HIS A 304 7.22 -0.88 -7.95
CA HIS A 304 6.00 -0.54 -8.65
C HIS A 304 4.92 -0.27 -7.61
N LEU A 305 4.29 0.90 -7.72
CA LEU A 305 3.30 1.40 -6.78
C LEU A 305 1.92 1.23 -7.41
N PHE A 306 1.22 0.15 -7.04
CA PHE A 306 -0.20 0.06 -7.32
C PHE A 306 -0.90 1.17 -6.53
N ARG A 307 -1.66 2.02 -7.20
CA ARG A 307 -2.37 3.17 -6.59
C ARG A 307 -3.87 3.04 -6.77
N SER A 308 -4.66 3.48 -5.77
CA SER A 308 -6.12 3.57 -5.92
C SER A 308 -6.59 4.81 -6.71
N TYR A 309 -5.66 5.65 -7.18
CA TYR A 309 -5.89 7.01 -7.68
C TYR A 309 -4.88 7.38 -8.79
N HIS A 310 -5.25 8.31 -9.67
CA HIS A 310 -4.43 8.83 -10.77
C HIS A 310 -3.19 9.58 -10.28
N HIS A 311 -2.05 9.29 -10.90
CA HIS A 311 -0.79 9.99 -10.64
C HIS A 311 -0.33 10.69 -11.91
N PRO A 312 -0.64 11.99 -12.10
CA PRO A 312 -0.07 12.77 -13.19
C PRO A 312 1.46 12.58 -13.26
N LYS A 313 1.99 12.55 -14.48
CA LYS A 313 3.44 12.51 -14.70
C LYS A 313 4.06 13.85 -14.28
N SER A 314 5.14 13.82 -13.53
CA SER A 314 5.86 15.04 -13.14
C SER A 314 6.37 15.82 -14.35
N THR A 315 6.24 17.15 -14.32
CA THR A 315 6.80 18.07 -15.31
C THR A 315 7.75 19.07 -14.63
N PRO A 316 9.05 19.10 -14.97
CA PRO A 316 9.77 18.16 -15.85
C PRO A 316 9.83 16.74 -15.28
N ASP A 317 10.15 15.77 -16.15
CA ASP A 317 10.31 14.35 -15.84
C ASP A 317 11.20 14.10 -14.60
N ASP A 318 10.64 13.45 -13.57
CA ASP A 318 11.40 12.97 -12.40
C ASP A 318 11.84 11.52 -12.62
N ILE A 319 13.16 11.28 -12.71
CA ILE A 319 13.75 9.95 -12.88
C ILE A 319 13.52 8.98 -11.69
N LEU A 320 13.01 9.49 -10.56
CA LEU A 320 12.60 8.70 -9.40
C LEU A 320 11.09 8.47 -9.32
N GLU A 321 10.30 8.98 -10.28
CA GLU A 321 8.88 8.66 -10.39
C GLU A 321 8.67 7.15 -10.65
N ARG A 322 7.52 6.63 -10.19
CA ARG A 322 7.17 5.19 -10.26
C ARG A 322 5.84 5.05 -10.95
N ASN A 323 5.81 4.37 -12.10
CA ASN A 323 4.59 4.09 -12.89
C ASN A 323 3.54 5.23 -12.84
N PRO A 324 3.85 6.44 -13.35
CA PRO A 324 2.89 7.53 -13.44
C PRO A 324 1.83 7.24 -14.51
N GLY A 325 0.64 7.81 -14.35
CA GLY A 325 -0.51 7.62 -15.22
C GLY A 325 -1.76 7.23 -14.43
N ARG A 326 -2.65 6.48 -15.09
CA ARG A 326 -3.88 5.94 -14.50
C ARG A 326 -3.60 4.80 -13.53
N PRO A 327 -4.50 4.54 -12.56
CA PRO A 327 -4.45 3.32 -11.74
C PRO A 327 -4.40 2.07 -12.62
N ASP A 328 -3.54 1.12 -12.25
CA ASP A 328 -3.45 -0.18 -12.88
C ASP A 328 -4.80 -0.93 -12.72
N ASN A 329 -5.30 -1.55 -13.79
CA ASN A 329 -6.64 -2.13 -13.91
C ASN A 329 -6.75 -3.52 -13.25
N TYR A 330 -6.15 -3.69 -12.08
CA TYR A 330 -6.11 -4.95 -11.35
C TYR A 330 -7.17 -5.05 -10.26
N GLN A 331 -7.61 -6.29 -10.00
CA GLN A 331 -8.43 -6.60 -8.84
C GLN A 331 -7.60 -6.55 -7.55
N ILE A 332 -8.27 -6.24 -6.43
CA ILE A 332 -7.69 -6.18 -5.08
C ILE A 332 -6.91 -7.47 -4.73
N TRP A 333 -7.40 -8.63 -5.17
CA TRP A 333 -6.72 -9.91 -4.94
C TRP A 333 -5.44 -10.07 -5.77
N GLN A 334 -5.36 -9.48 -6.96
CA GLN A 334 -4.16 -9.49 -7.81
C GLN A 334 -3.07 -8.61 -7.17
N VAL A 335 -3.43 -7.40 -6.75
CA VAL A 335 -2.54 -6.46 -6.04
C VAL A 335 -2.05 -7.04 -4.71
N GLY A 336 -2.95 -7.62 -3.91
CA GLY A 336 -2.61 -8.31 -2.67
C GLY A 336 -1.71 -9.54 -2.88
N ARG A 337 -1.91 -10.28 -3.98
CA ARG A 337 -1.03 -11.38 -4.41
C ARG A 337 0.34 -10.90 -4.88
N ALA A 338 0.44 -9.74 -5.54
CA ALA A 338 1.69 -9.17 -6.03
C ALA A 338 2.57 -8.66 -4.89
N THR A 339 2.02 -7.83 -3.99
CA THR A 339 2.79 -7.31 -2.85
C THR A 339 3.28 -8.41 -1.92
N SER A 340 2.52 -9.51 -1.80
CA SER A 340 2.83 -10.66 -0.93
C SER A 340 3.51 -11.84 -1.64
N ALA A 341 4.05 -11.66 -2.85
CA ALA A 341 4.71 -12.72 -3.64
C ALA A 341 6.15 -13.00 -3.14
N ALA A 342 6.29 -13.35 -1.86
CA ALA A 342 7.59 -13.46 -1.19
C ALA A 342 8.41 -14.63 -1.76
N PRO A 343 9.67 -14.41 -2.21
CA PRO A 343 10.53 -15.47 -2.72
C PRO A 343 10.67 -16.63 -1.72
N PHE A 344 10.67 -17.87 -2.22
CA PHE A 344 10.64 -19.14 -1.45
C PHE A 344 9.33 -19.41 -0.67
N TYR A 345 8.54 -18.38 -0.36
CA TYR A 345 7.25 -18.48 0.31
C TYR A 345 6.10 -18.76 -0.66
N PHE A 346 6.02 -17.94 -1.72
CA PHE A 346 4.98 -18.02 -2.75
C PHE A 346 5.60 -17.92 -4.13
N LYS A 347 4.92 -18.55 -5.10
CA LYS A 347 5.19 -18.36 -6.51
C LYS A 347 5.07 -16.87 -6.86
N THR A 348 6.07 -16.35 -7.58
CA THR A 348 6.02 -15.08 -8.31
C THR A 348 4.69 -14.96 -9.05
N VAL A 349 3.99 -13.82 -8.92
CA VAL A 349 2.76 -13.60 -9.69
C VAL A 349 3.11 -13.01 -11.05
N ARG A 350 2.33 -13.39 -12.07
CA ARG A 350 2.27 -12.70 -13.34
C ARG A 350 0.87 -12.15 -13.49
N LEU A 351 0.77 -10.87 -13.78
CA LEU A 351 -0.48 -10.19 -14.10
C LEU A 351 -0.43 -9.79 -15.57
N GLU A 352 -1.61 -9.71 -16.18
CA GLU A 352 -1.77 -9.45 -17.60
C GLU A 352 -2.82 -8.33 -17.77
N GLU A 353 -2.48 -7.31 -18.55
CA GLU A 353 -3.24 -6.07 -18.72
C GLU A 353 -2.92 -5.50 -20.10
N GLU A 354 -3.95 -5.26 -20.92
CA GLU A 354 -3.82 -4.73 -22.29
C GLU A 354 -2.72 -5.43 -23.13
N ASP A 355 -2.73 -6.78 -23.06
CA ASP A 355 -1.77 -7.73 -23.64
C ASP A 355 -0.31 -7.67 -23.10
N GLU A 356 0.05 -6.68 -22.28
CA GLU A 356 1.31 -6.71 -21.54
C GLU A 356 1.26 -7.72 -20.37
N LYS A 357 2.41 -8.38 -20.12
CA LYS A 357 2.56 -9.38 -19.06
C LYS A 357 3.66 -8.95 -18.08
N SER A 358 3.27 -8.58 -16.87
CA SER A 358 4.18 -8.09 -15.83
C SER A 358 4.41 -9.12 -14.72
N GLU A 359 5.68 -9.34 -14.36
CA GLU A 359 6.12 -10.31 -13.34
C GLU A 359 6.49 -9.59 -12.04
N TYR A 360 5.78 -9.89 -10.94
CA TYR A 360 5.92 -9.20 -9.65
C TYR A 360 6.37 -10.13 -8.52
N VAL A 361 7.31 -9.64 -7.69
CA VAL A 361 7.71 -10.23 -6.40
C VAL A 361 7.44 -9.27 -5.24
N ASP A 362 7.44 -9.79 -4.02
CA ASP A 362 7.12 -9.04 -2.80
C ASP A 362 8.00 -7.79 -2.56
N GLY A 363 7.35 -6.69 -2.14
CA GLY A 363 7.96 -5.39 -1.85
C GLY A 363 9.13 -5.44 -0.86
N GLY A 364 9.17 -6.45 0.02
CA GLY A 364 10.24 -6.71 0.98
C GLY A 364 11.63 -6.83 0.33
N PHE A 365 11.74 -7.20 -0.95
CA PHE A 365 13.01 -7.31 -1.69
C PHE A 365 13.71 -5.95 -2.00
N GLY A 366 13.65 -4.98 -1.08
CA GLY A 366 14.30 -3.68 -1.19
C GLY A 366 13.42 -2.48 -0.84
N ALA A 367 12.18 -2.69 -0.37
CA ALA A 367 11.25 -1.62 0.00
C ALA A 367 10.39 -2.03 1.22
N ASN A 368 10.99 -2.74 2.19
CA ASN A 368 10.25 -3.33 3.32
C ASN A 368 9.51 -2.27 4.17
N ASN A 369 10.14 -1.12 4.39
CA ASN A 369 9.48 0.08 4.91
C ASN A 369 9.02 0.93 3.70
N PRO A 370 7.71 1.06 3.40
CA PRO A 370 7.23 1.76 2.21
C PRO A 370 7.32 3.29 2.31
N THR A 371 7.75 3.84 3.46
CA THR A 371 7.60 5.27 3.77
C THR A 371 8.24 6.20 2.74
N GLU A 372 9.43 5.87 2.24
CA GLU A 372 10.14 6.76 1.32
C GLU A 372 9.49 6.84 -0.06
N GLU A 373 9.08 5.71 -0.65
CA GLU A 373 8.40 5.69 -1.95
C GLU A 373 6.98 6.26 -1.84
N ALA A 374 6.28 6.03 -0.73
CA ALA A 374 4.98 6.63 -0.47
C ALA A 374 5.08 8.17 -0.33
N TYR A 375 5.99 8.66 0.51
CA TYR A 375 6.25 10.09 0.68
C TYR A 375 6.71 10.74 -0.64
N ARG A 376 7.61 10.10 -1.39
CA ARG A 376 8.05 10.55 -2.72
C ARG A 376 6.86 10.73 -3.68
N SER A 377 5.97 9.74 -3.77
CA SER A 377 4.80 9.81 -4.66
C SER A 377 3.81 10.89 -4.22
N VAL A 378 3.50 11.01 -2.92
CA VAL A 378 2.64 12.11 -2.41
C VAL A 378 3.28 13.48 -2.66
N LYS A 379 4.61 13.58 -2.61
CA LYS A 379 5.35 14.80 -2.91
C LYS A 379 5.32 15.15 -4.40
N GLN A 380 5.48 14.18 -5.30
CA GLN A 380 5.40 14.37 -6.75
C GLN A 380 4.03 14.95 -7.17
N LEU A 381 2.92 14.40 -6.65
CA LEU A 381 1.54 14.91 -6.85
C LEU A 381 1.33 16.40 -6.46
N SER A 382 2.23 16.96 -5.66
CA SER A 382 2.15 18.32 -5.13
C SER A 382 3.22 19.26 -5.71
N ASN A 383 3.56 19.07 -6.99
CA ASN A 383 4.62 19.80 -7.69
C ASN A 383 5.95 19.75 -6.92
N ASN A 384 6.29 18.57 -6.39
CA ASN A 384 7.46 18.31 -5.56
C ASN A 384 7.58 19.11 -4.24
N ASN A 385 6.51 19.78 -3.77
CA ASN A 385 6.49 20.51 -2.50
C ASN A 385 6.77 19.60 -1.29
N PRO A 386 7.90 19.76 -0.55
CA PRO A 386 8.22 18.89 0.58
C PRO A 386 7.19 19.00 1.72
N ARG A 387 6.58 20.17 1.93
CA ARG A 387 5.62 20.41 3.02
C ARG A 387 4.26 19.74 2.81
N THR A 388 4.05 19.07 1.68
CA THR A 388 2.78 18.40 1.33
C THR A 388 2.26 17.46 2.40
N VAL A 389 3.13 16.69 3.07
CA VAL A 389 2.78 15.90 4.25
C VAL A 389 2.99 16.74 5.50
N GLN A 390 2.03 16.71 6.42
CA GLN A 390 2.11 17.34 7.75
C GLN A 390 2.19 16.33 8.90
N ILE A 391 1.62 15.13 8.74
CA ILE A 391 1.69 14.04 9.71
C ILE A 391 2.03 12.77 8.96
N LEU A 392 3.07 12.07 9.40
CA LEU A 392 3.47 10.78 8.85
C LEU A 392 3.60 9.77 9.99
N VAL A 393 2.75 8.74 10.01
CA VAL A 393 2.84 7.63 10.96
C VAL A 393 3.38 6.40 10.25
N SER A 394 4.55 5.92 10.66
CA SER A 394 5.19 4.71 10.13
C SER A 394 5.18 3.61 11.17
N ILE A 395 4.55 2.47 10.87
CA ILE A 395 4.41 1.35 11.79
C ILE A 395 5.27 0.17 11.31
N GLY A 396 6.24 -0.21 12.15
CA GLY A 396 7.18 -1.30 11.89
C GLY A 396 6.64 -2.69 12.23
N THR A 397 7.43 -3.72 11.91
CA THR A 397 7.17 -5.13 12.26
C THR A 397 8.20 -5.73 13.23
N GLY A 398 8.84 -4.88 14.04
CA GLY A 398 9.81 -5.23 15.07
C GLY A 398 11.27 -4.95 14.65
N LYS A 399 12.01 -4.21 15.48
CA LYS A 399 13.46 -4.00 15.34
C LYS A 399 14.21 -5.31 15.63
N ASN A 400 15.30 -5.56 14.90
CA ASN A 400 16.22 -6.66 15.19
C ASN A 400 17.58 -6.11 15.63
N LEU A 401 17.73 -5.90 16.95
CA LEU A 401 18.86 -5.18 17.54
C LEU A 401 20.10 -6.04 17.83
N GLU A 402 20.06 -7.36 17.60
CA GLU A 402 21.18 -8.27 17.88
C GLU A 402 21.37 -9.27 16.73
N ALA A 403 22.62 -9.42 16.27
CA ALA A 403 23.01 -10.48 15.34
C ALA A 403 23.30 -11.78 16.10
N ASP A 404 22.72 -12.89 15.64
CA ASP A 404 23.01 -14.24 16.18
C ASP A 404 24.40 -14.71 15.70
N PRO A 405 25.38 -14.96 16.59
CA PRO A 405 26.75 -15.24 16.17
C PRO A 405 26.99 -16.61 15.52
N ASN A 406 26.05 -17.56 15.59
CA ASN A 406 26.41 -18.99 15.41
C ASN A 406 25.38 -19.85 14.64
N PRO A 407 25.37 -19.82 13.29
CA PRO A 407 24.42 -20.59 12.48
C PRO A 407 24.90 -22.04 12.22
N SER A 408 24.07 -23.02 12.56
CA SER A 408 24.40 -24.45 12.38
C SER A 408 24.28 -24.97 10.95
N ALA A 409 24.85 -26.16 10.68
CA ALA A 409 25.27 -26.65 9.36
C ALA A 409 24.17 -26.93 8.28
N GLY A 410 22.90 -26.58 8.51
CA GLY A 410 21.81 -26.65 7.50
C GLY A 410 21.91 -25.56 6.40
N TYR A 411 23.13 -25.22 6.00
CA TYR A 411 23.56 -23.82 6.02
C TYR A 411 23.01 -22.95 4.88
N ARG A 412 23.02 -23.43 3.63
CA ARG A 412 22.91 -22.53 2.45
C ARG A 412 21.53 -21.87 2.25
N LEU A 413 20.43 -22.63 2.32
CA LEU A 413 19.09 -22.05 2.14
C LEU A 413 18.64 -21.25 3.38
N TYR A 414 19.06 -21.70 4.58
CA TYR A 414 18.80 -20.98 5.82
C TYR A 414 19.53 -19.64 5.86
N MET A 415 20.82 -19.59 5.49
CA MET A 415 21.59 -18.34 5.45
C MET A 415 21.05 -17.37 4.40
N ALA A 416 20.59 -17.85 3.24
CA ALA A 416 19.91 -16.99 2.26
C ALA A 416 18.66 -16.31 2.85
N TYR A 417 17.84 -17.06 3.60
CA TYR A 417 16.66 -16.54 4.29
C TYR A 417 17.03 -15.58 5.44
N ALA A 418 17.95 -15.96 6.31
CA ALA A 418 18.36 -15.16 7.47
C ALA A 418 19.00 -13.83 7.05
N ASN A 419 19.92 -13.86 6.07
CA ASN A 419 20.53 -12.65 5.52
C ASN A 419 19.50 -11.73 4.84
N THR A 420 18.47 -12.32 4.21
CA THR A 420 17.37 -11.56 3.59
C THR A 420 16.52 -10.86 4.65
N ALA A 421 16.05 -11.58 5.69
CA ALA A 421 15.26 -11.00 6.78
C ALA A 421 16.05 -9.95 7.58
N ALA A 422 17.35 -10.18 7.82
CA ALA A 422 18.23 -9.21 8.46
C ALA A 422 18.39 -7.93 7.61
N LYS A 423 18.60 -8.07 6.29
CA LYS A 423 18.67 -6.93 5.36
C LYS A 423 17.38 -6.10 5.33
N TRP A 424 16.21 -6.75 5.49
CA TRP A 424 14.92 -6.05 5.54
C TRP A 424 14.78 -5.23 6.83
N ALA A 425 15.23 -5.76 7.98
CA ALA A 425 15.26 -5.02 9.24
C ALA A 425 16.21 -3.82 9.17
N THR A 426 17.45 -4.00 8.73
CA THR A 426 18.44 -2.90 8.65
C THR A 426 18.03 -1.83 7.63
N GLN A 427 17.39 -2.21 6.52
CA GLN A 427 16.85 -1.23 5.58
C GLN A 427 15.68 -0.43 6.18
N SER A 428 14.80 -1.07 6.95
CA SER A 428 13.59 -0.41 7.47
C SER A 428 13.91 0.76 8.40
N GLU A 429 15.01 0.66 9.16
CA GLU A 429 15.50 1.73 10.02
C GLU A 429 16.38 2.76 9.25
N ALA A 430 17.09 2.35 8.19
CA ALA A 430 17.76 3.30 7.29
C ALA A 430 16.75 4.23 6.59
N THR A 431 15.64 3.68 6.08
CA THR A 431 14.51 4.46 5.54
C THR A 431 13.87 5.37 6.58
N HIS A 432 13.79 4.94 7.86
CA HIS A 432 13.34 5.79 8.95
C HIS A 432 14.25 7.03 9.14
N HIS A 433 15.57 6.86 9.18
CA HIS A 433 16.50 7.99 9.31
C HIS A 433 16.45 8.94 8.11
N THR A 434 16.43 8.41 6.87
CA THR A 434 16.26 9.23 5.66
C THR A 434 15.02 10.11 5.73
N ILE A 435 13.90 9.57 6.20
CA ILE A 435 12.63 10.31 6.28
C ILE A 435 12.59 11.26 7.48
N LEU A 436 13.18 10.88 8.61
CA LEU A 436 13.34 11.76 9.76
C LEU A 436 14.10 13.03 9.37
N ASP A 437 15.29 12.91 8.78
CA ASP A 437 16.07 14.07 8.35
C ASP A 437 15.38 14.86 7.21
N ALA A 438 14.73 14.17 6.27
CA ALA A 438 14.02 14.83 5.17
C ALA A 438 12.77 15.61 5.60
N THR A 439 12.13 15.29 6.73
CA THR A 439 10.85 15.88 7.17
C THR A 439 10.92 16.72 8.45
N ARG A 440 12.04 16.65 9.18
CA ARG A 440 12.32 17.25 10.49
C ARG A 440 11.86 18.69 10.73
N THR A 441 11.77 19.51 9.70
CA THR A 441 11.49 20.95 9.78
C THR A 441 10.07 21.34 9.36
N PHE A 442 9.21 20.38 9.01
CA PHE A 442 7.85 20.69 8.53
C PHE A 442 6.76 19.64 8.79
N ALA A 443 7.09 18.38 9.13
CA ALA A 443 6.08 17.36 9.42
C ALA A 443 6.32 16.66 10.77
N GLU A 444 5.22 16.31 11.44
CA GLU A 444 5.21 15.44 12.61
C GLU A 444 5.41 13.98 12.13
N TYR A 445 6.61 13.44 12.33
CA TYR A 445 6.96 12.08 11.91
C TYR A 445 7.06 11.11 13.10
N PHE A 446 6.30 10.04 13.06
CA PHE A 446 6.22 8.99 14.09
C PHE A 446 6.73 7.65 13.53
N ARG A 447 7.52 6.92 14.32
CA ARG A 447 8.02 5.58 13.98
C ARG A 447 7.69 4.62 15.11
N LEU A 448 6.47 4.08 15.04
CA LEU A 448 5.93 3.13 16.00
C LEU A 448 6.47 1.73 15.67
N ASN A 449 7.53 1.28 16.36
CA ASN A 449 8.19 0.00 16.04
C ASN A 449 8.71 -0.70 17.30
N VAL A 450 8.18 -1.90 17.60
CA VAL A 450 8.55 -2.69 18.78
C VAL A 450 10.04 -3.00 18.80
N GLU A 451 10.73 -2.64 19.89
CA GLU A 451 12.19 -2.67 19.94
C GLU A 451 12.78 -4.07 20.18
N HIS A 452 12.05 -4.93 20.89
CA HIS A 452 12.58 -6.19 21.42
C HIS A 452 11.68 -7.40 21.11
N GLY A 453 12.29 -8.59 21.03
CA GLY A 453 11.61 -9.87 20.82
C GLY A 453 11.09 -10.11 19.39
N ILE A 454 10.20 -9.24 18.88
CA ILE A 454 9.46 -9.50 17.63
C ILE A 454 10.37 -9.55 16.40
N GLY A 455 11.38 -8.68 16.29
CA GLY A 455 12.26 -8.64 15.10
C GLY A 455 13.05 -9.93 14.84
N LYS A 456 13.30 -10.75 15.88
CA LYS A 456 13.93 -12.07 15.77
C LYS A 456 12.97 -13.20 15.34
N MET A 457 11.67 -12.92 15.30
CA MET A 457 10.66 -13.90 14.90
C MET A 457 10.71 -14.17 13.39
N LYS A 458 10.59 -15.44 13.00
CA LYS A 458 10.43 -15.83 11.59
C LYS A 458 9.11 -15.31 11.04
N LEU A 459 9.14 -14.83 9.80
CA LEU A 459 8.01 -14.19 9.12
C LEU A 459 6.77 -15.09 8.98
N ASP A 460 6.92 -16.40 9.16
CA ASP A 460 5.86 -17.41 9.17
C ASP A 460 5.91 -18.32 10.40
N ALA A 461 6.29 -17.76 11.55
CA ALA A 461 6.10 -18.46 12.81
C ALA A 461 4.59 -18.71 13.04
N TRP A 462 4.19 -19.97 13.15
CA TRP A 462 2.80 -20.36 13.48
C TRP A 462 2.84 -21.53 14.47
N LYS A 463 3.30 -21.24 15.69
CA LYS A 463 3.44 -22.20 16.79
C LYS A 463 2.16 -22.29 17.61
N GLY A 464 1.93 -23.43 18.25
CA GLY A 464 0.69 -23.70 18.99
C GLY A 464 -0.51 -23.96 18.08
N LYS A 465 -1.63 -24.36 18.69
CA LYS A 465 -2.89 -24.63 17.99
C LYS A 465 -3.43 -23.32 17.41
N LYS A 466 -3.54 -23.23 16.08
CA LYS A 466 -3.89 -22.00 15.34
C LYS A 466 -2.98 -20.80 15.66
N GLY A 467 -1.67 -21.04 15.80
CA GLY A 467 -0.70 -19.94 15.98
C GLY A 467 -0.71 -19.28 17.36
N CYS A 468 -1.46 -19.81 18.34
CA CYS A 468 -1.68 -19.14 19.63
C CYS A 468 -0.40 -18.73 20.36
N GLU A 469 0.64 -19.59 20.39
CA GLU A 469 1.93 -19.25 21.02
C GLU A 469 2.63 -18.09 20.29
N THR A 470 2.49 -17.99 18.97
CA THR A 470 3.06 -16.88 18.19
C THR A 470 2.29 -15.59 18.43
N LEU A 471 0.95 -15.65 18.32
CA LEU A 471 0.09 -14.47 18.51
C LEU A 471 0.21 -13.92 19.93
N GLU A 472 0.31 -14.78 20.94
CA GLU A 472 0.49 -14.35 22.33
C GLU A 472 1.87 -13.71 22.55
N LEU A 473 2.95 -14.26 21.98
CA LEU A 473 4.26 -13.62 22.03
C LEU A 473 4.29 -12.26 21.33
N ILE A 474 3.56 -12.09 20.21
CA ILE A 474 3.38 -10.80 19.55
C ILE A 474 2.56 -9.84 20.44
N ARG A 475 1.45 -10.28 21.02
CA ARG A 475 0.59 -9.50 21.92
C ARG A 475 1.41 -8.99 23.11
N THR A 476 2.10 -9.87 23.83
CA THR A 476 2.98 -9.53 24.96
C THR A 476 4.05 -8.51 24.57
N LYS A 477 4.82 -8.75 23.50
CA LYS A 477 5.90 -7.83 23.10
C LYS A 477 5.43 -6.52 22.47
N THR A 478 4.22 -6.49 21.89
CA THR A 478 3.61 -5.23 21.46
C THR A 478 3.09 -4.45 22.67
N GLN A 479 2.52 -5.12 23.67
CA GLN A 479 2.06 -4.48 24.90
C GLN A 479 3.22 -3.89 25.71
N GLU A 480 4.34 -4.61 25.85
CA GLU A 480 5.58 -4.09 26.46
C GLU A 480 6.07 -2.78 25.79
N TYR A 481 5.88 -2.64 24.47
CA TYR A 481 6.18 -1.39 23.76
C TYR A 481 5.13 -0.31 24.02
N LEU A 482 3.83 -0.65 23.98
CA LEU A 482 2.73 0.30 24.21
C LEU A 482 2.68 0.81 25.66
N ASP A 483 3.16 0.03 26.62
CA ASP A 483 3.29 0.42 28.04
C ASP A 483 4.58 1.21 28.32
N SER A 484 5.51 1.29 27.35
CA SER A 484 6.75 2.06 27.50
C SER A 484 6.48 3.57 27.39
N PRO A 485 7.29 4.43 28.04
CA PRO A 485 7.12 5.89 27.96
C PRO A 485 7.17 6.44 26.53
N ASP A 486 8.04 5.89 25.66
CA ASP A 486 8.07 6.25 24.23
C ASP A 486 6.79 5.84 23.50
N GLY A 487 6.34 4.60 23.68
CA GLY A 487 5.11 4.09 23.06
C GLY A 487 3.89 4.93 23.45
N GLN A 488 3.72 5.20 24.74
CA GLN A 488 2.65 6.07 25.25
C GLN A 488 2.74 7.49 24.69
N GLN A 489 3.95 8.08 24.66
CA GLN A 489 4.17 9.43 24.14
C GLN A 489 3.88 9.52 22.63
N GLN A 490 4.40 8.60 21.82
CA GLN A 490 4.20 8.61 20.37
C GLN A 490 2.73 8.34 20.01
N ILE A 491 2.05 7.38 20.69
CA ILE A 491 0.62 7.11 20.48
C ILE A 491 -0.21 8.36 20.83
N SER A 492 -0.02 8.94 22.02
CA SER A 492 -0.84 10.07 22.46
C SER A 492 -0.59 11.37 21.69
N HIS A 493 0.65 11.63 21.27
CA HIS A 493 0.96 12.81 20.43
C HIS A 493 0.42 12.62 19.01
N SER A 494 0.65 11.47 18.36
CA SER A 494 0.11 11.21 17.00
C SER A 494 -1.43 11.23 16.97
N ALA A 495 -2.09 10.63 17.97
CA ALA A 495 -3.55 10.69 18.09
C ALA A 495 -4.07 12.13 18.15
N ARG A 496 -3.48 12.99 19.00
CA ARG A 496 -3.85 14.41 19.11
C ARG A 496 -3.65 15.17 17.79
N GLN A 497 -2.53 14.98 17.10
CA GLN A 497 -2.30 15.63 15.81
C GLN A 497 -3.34 15.20 14.75
N LEU A 498 -3.64 13.91 14.67
CA LEU A 498 -4.63 13.37 13.72
C LEU A 498 -6.06 13.86 14.04
N VAL A 499 -6.44 13.88 15.32
CA VAL A 499 -7.74 14.41 15.77
C VAL A 499 -7.89 15.90 15.48
N ASN A 500 -6.85 16.70 15.69
CA ASN A 500 -6.86 18.14 15.37
C ASN A 500 -7.12 18.39 13.88
N VAL A 501 -6.42 17.68 12.99
CA VAL A 501 -6.62 17.78 11.53
C VAL A 501 -8.04 17.36 11.15
N ARG A 502 -8.51 16.22 11.68
CA ARG A 502 -9.84 15.68 11.39
C ARG A 502 -10.97 16.61 11.87
N LYS A 503 -10.82 17.27 13.02
CA LYS A 503 -11.78 18.27 13.51
C LYS A 503 -11.78 19.53 12.65
N ALA A 504 -10.62 20.08 12.29
CA ALA A 504 -10.53 21.23 11.39
C ALA A 504 -11.18 20.93 10.02
N ARG A 505 -10.93 19.73 9.46
CA ARG A 505 -11.51 19.26 8.20
C ARG A 505 -13.02 19.03 8.24
N SER A 506 -13.60 18.73 9.40
CA SER A 506 -15.04 18.49 9.60
C SER A 506 -15.78 19.67 10.24
N SER A 507 -15.18 20.85 10.21
CA SER A 507 -15.83 22.11 10.56
C SER A 507 -16.91 22.49 9.53
N PRO A 508 -17.88 23.37 9.88
CA PRO A 508 -18.98 23.74 8.97
C PRO A 508 -18.56 24.32 7.61
N GLU A 509 -17.37 24.92 7.52
CA GLU A 509 -16.78 25.44 6.28
C GLU A 509 -16.43 24.33 5.28
N TYR A 510 -16.10 23.14 5.78
CA TYR A 510 -15.54 22.03 4.99
C TYR A 510 -16.38 20.75 5.02
N ILE A 511 -17.56 20.77 5.64
CA ILE A 511 -18.34 19.58 5.97
C ILE A 511 -18.70 18.70 4.76
N ASP A 512 -19.00 19.29 3.60
CA ASP A 512 -19.35 18.52 2.40
C ASP A 512 -18.14 17.82 1.77
N ARG A 513 -16.94 18.40 1.91
CA ARG A 513 -15.67 17.75 1.53
C ARG A 513 -15.32 16.63 2.51
N TRP A 514 -15.60 16.84 3.80
CA TRP A 514 -15.44 15.80 4.83
C TRP A 514 -16.33 14.59 4.59
N GLU A 515 -17.62 14.80 4.35
CA GLU A 515 -18.55 13.71 4.03
C GLU A 515 -18.12 12.95 2.76
N ARG A 516 -17.69 13.67 1.72
CA ARG A 516 -17.19 13.07 0.47
C ARG A 516 -15.90 12.25 0.70
N PHE A 517 -14.98 12.73 1.52
CA PHE A 517 -13.75 12.01 1.91
C PHE A 517 -14.04 10.71 2.68
N CYS A 518 -14.98 10.75 3.65
CA CYS A 518 -15.30 9.57 4.47
C CYS A 518 -16.16 8.54 3.74
N HIS A 519 -17.24 9.00 3.10
CA HIS A 519 -18.33 8.13 2.62
C HIS A 519 -18.42 8.05 1.09
N GLY A 520 -17.58 8.81 0.37
CA GLY A 520 -17.61 8.85 -1.09
C GLY A 520 -18.80 9.60 -1.69
N VAL A 521 -19.48 10.45 -0.90
CA VAL A 521 -20.76 11.10 -1.26
C VAL A 521 -20.72 11.73 -2.66
N GLU A 522 -21.67 11.31 -3.48
CA GLU A 522 -22.03 11.95 -4.73
C GLU A 522 -23.25 12.86 -4.53
N TYR A 523 -23.48 13.77 -5.48
CA TYR A 523 -24.64 14.67 -5.44
C TYR A 523 -25.52 14.42 -6.68
N ALA A 524 -26.84 14.50 -6.52
CA ALA A 524 -27.83 14.32 -7.58
C ALA A 524 -29.02 15.28 -7.37
N CYS A 525 -29.66 15.74 -8.44
CA CYS A 525 -30.80 16.65 -8.30
C CYS A 525 -32.06 15.89 -7.84
N CYS A 526 -32.80 16.48 -6.91
CA CYS A 526 -34.01 15.90 -6.33
C CYS A 526 -35.28 16.72 -6.57
N VAL A 527 -35.14 17.90 -7.17
CA VAL A 527 -36.26 18.75 -7.56
C VAL A 527 -37.17 17.97 -8.54
N PRO A 528 -38.47 17.76 -8.25
CA PRO A 528 -39.33 16.88 -9.04
C PRO A 528 -39.48 17.26 -10.52
N THR A 529 -39.26 18.52 -10.87
CA THR A 529 -39.30 19.06 -12.24
C THR A 529 -37.96 19.02 -12.97
N CYS A 530 -36.94 18.36 -12.42
CA CYS A 530 -35.60 18.38 -12.98
C CYS A 530 -35.45 17.52 -14.25
N LEU A 531 -35.09 18.17 -15.37
CA LEU A 531 -34.82 17.51 -16.66
C LEU A 531 -33.53 16.69 -16.68
N ASP A 532 -32.54 17.04 -15.85
CA ASP A 532 -31.34 16.21 -15.59
C ASP A 532 -31.67 14.95 -14.75
N GLY A 533 -32.88 14.88 -14.18
CA GLY A 533 -33.37 13.76 -13.38
C GLY A 533 -32.58 13.51 -12.09
N ARG A 534 -32.75 12.29 -11.55
CA ARG A 534 -31.95 11.76 -10.42
C ARG A 534 -30.68 11.03 -10.87
N ASP A 535 -30.46 10.92 -12.18
CA ASP A 535 -29.43 10.07 -12.77
C ASP A 535 -28.12 10.82 -13.00
N LYS A 536 -28.18 12.12 -13.31
CA LYS A 536 -27.00 12.98 -13.36
C LYS A 536 -26.33 13.05 -12.00
N ARG A 537 -25.00 12.92 -12.00
CA ARG A 537 -24.14 13.14 -10.83
C ARG A 537 -23.43 14.48 -10.95
N TYR A 538 -23.30 15.16 -9.82
CA TYR A 538 -22.52 16.38 -9.66
C TYR A 538 -21.32 16.04 -8.77
N GLU A 539 -20.16 16.57 -9.15
CA GLU A 539 -18.86 16.23 -8.53
C GLU A 539 -18.81 16.67 -7.06
N ASP A 540 -19.44 17.80 -6.73
CA ASP A 540 -19.58 18.32 -5.37
C ASP A 540 -20.93 19.03 -5.14
N ARG A 541 -21.17 19.46 -3.89
CA ARG A 541 -22.37 20.22 -3.50
C ARG A 541 -22.47 21.57 -4.19
N GLN A 542 -21.36 22.23 -4.51
CA GLN A 542 -21.34 23.56 -5.11
C GLN A 542 -21.74 23.50 -6.59
N ALA A 543 -21.40 22.42 -7.30
CA ALA A 543 -21.90 22.09 -8.63
C ALA A 543 -23.41 21.79 -8.61
N LEU A 544 -23.90 20.99 -7.64
CA LEU A 544 -25.35 20.80 -7.47
C LEU A 544 -26.06 22.12 -7.10
N ARG A 545 -25.46 22.95 -6.23
CA ARG A 545 -25.98 24.27 -5.85
C ARG A 545 -26.15 25.17 -7.06
N ARG A 546 -25.11 25.24 -7.90
CA ARG A 546 -25.13 26.02 -9.15
C ARG A 546 -26.26 25.55 -10.06
N HIS A 547 -26.38 24.24 -10.28
CA HIS A 547 -27.49 23.66 -11.06
C HIS A 547 -28.87 24.00 -10.47
N VAL A 548 -29.08 23.88 -9.16
CA VAL A 548 -30.37 24.22 -8.54
C VAL A 548 -30.68 25.72 -8.69
N GLN A 549 -29.69 26.59 -8.59
CA GLN A 549 -29.85 28.03 -8.78
C GLN A 549 -30.12 28.42 -10.24
N GLU A 550 -29.46 27.77 -11.20
CA GLU A 550 -29.59 28.04 -12.64
C GLU A 550 -30.86 27.40 -13.26
N SER A 551 -31.19 26.18 -12.85
CA SER A 551 -32.27 25.37 -13.46
C SER A 551 -33.59 25.41 -12.69
N HIS A 552 -33.56 25.61 -11.37
CA HIS A 552 -34.72 25.52 -10.47
C HIS A 552 -34.89 26.79 -9.63
N ALA A 553 -34.80 27.96 -10.27
CA ALA A 553 -34.80 29.27 -9.62
C ALA A 553 -36.00 29.50 -8.65
N SER A 554 -37.15 28.87 -8.90
CA SER A 554 -38.33 28.89 -8.01
C SER A 554 -38.15 28.13 -6.69
N GLU A 555 -37.25 27.14 -6.64
CA GLU A 555 -36.96 26.30 -5.47
C GLU A 555 -35.74 26.79 -4.67
N CYS A 556 -35.13 27.93 -5.04
CA CYS A 556 -34.00 28.53 -4.32
C CYS A 556 -34.32 28.86 -2.84
N ASN A 557 -35.59 29.08 -2.49
CA ASN A 557 -36.06 29.22 -1.11
C ASN A 557 -35.86 27.93 -0.27
N ARG A 558 -35.67 26.78 -0.90
CA ARG A 558 -35.44 25.45 -0.30
C ARG A 558 -34.09 24.86 -0.69
N LEU A 559 -33.15 25.69 -1.16
CA LEU A 559 -31.83 25.27 -1.65
C LEU A 559 -31.12 24.28 -0.72
N GLU A 560 -30.98 24.60 0.58
CA GLU A 560 -30.30 23.71 1.53
C GLU A 560 -31.08 22.43 1.88
N PHE A 561 -32.40 22.40 1.66
CA PHE A 561 -33.16 21.14 1.70
C PHE A 561 -32.76 20.28 0.50
N TRP A 562 -32.80 20.84 -0.72
CA TRP A 562 -32.47 20.11 -1.95
C TRP A 562 -31.01 19.65 -2.03
N LEU A 563 -30.07 20.41 -1.45
CA LEU A 563 -28.66 20.00 -1.37
C LEU A 563 -28.39 18.89 -0.35
N ASN A 564 -29.23 18.74 0.66
CA ASN A 564 -29.13 17.64 1.63
C ASN A 564 -29.91 16.40 1.16
N ASP A 565 -31.09 16.57 0.58
CA ASP A 565 -31.87 15.50 -0.08
C ASP A 565 -31.16 14.96 -1.33
N GLY A 566 -30.34 15.80 -1.98
CA GLY A 566 -29.48 15.47 -3.12
C GLY A 566 -28.25 14.63 -2.82
N LYS A 567 -27.93 14.36 -1.55
CA LYS A 567 -26.78 13.49 -1.18
C LYS A 567 -27.05 12.05 -1.61
N ARG A 568 -26.04 11.40 -2.17
CA ARG A 568 -26.08 9.98 -2.56
C ARG A 568 -24.88 9.26 -1.95
N PHE A 569 -25.17 8.41 -0.99
CA PHE A 569 -24.19 7.52 -0.37
C PHE A 569 -24.07 6.25 -1.22
N PRO A 570 -22.86 5.75 -1.54
CA PRO A 570 -22.67 4.50 -2.30
C PRO A 570 -23.25 3.24 -1.63
N GLU A 571 -23.61 3.31 -0.34
CA GLU A 571 -24.33 2.24 0.37
C GLU A 571 -25.88 2.33 0.19
N GLU A 572 -26.43 3.48 -0.23
CA GLU A 572 -27.88 3.74 -0.33
C GLU A 572 -28.46 3.59 -1.75
N THR A 573 -27.63 3.42 -2.79
CA THR A 573 -28.05 3.26 -4.19
C THR A 573 -28.67 1.87 -4.52
N THR A 574 -29.19 1.16 -3.51
CA THR A 574 -29.75 -0.20 -3.63
C THR A 574 -31.10 -0.35 -2.90
N SER A 575 -32.12 0.32 -3.42
CA SER A 575 -33.54 0.13 -3.06
C SER A 575 -34.43 0.01 -4.31
#